data_AF-A0A4Q6XNF3-F1
#
_entry.id   AF-A0A4Q6XNF3-F1
#
_cell.length_a   1.000
_cell.length_b   1.000
_cell.length_c   1.000
_cell.angle_alpha   90.00
_cell.angle_beta   90.00
_cell.angle_gamma   90.00
#
_symmetry.space_group_name_H-M   'P 1'
#
loop_
_entity.id
_entity.type
_entity.pdbx_description
1 polymer ?
#
loop_
_entity_poly.entity_id
_entity_poly.type
_entity_poly.pdbx_seq_one_letter_code
_entity_poly.pdbx_strand_id
1 'polypeptide(L)' 'MLNDRQIKEIADSLLPTFIPKNDAETELTFNFTVPPNHTYKVWYEKRHTTWVFVKSEKVKI' A
#
# COMPACT_ATOMS: atom_id res chain seq x y z
N MET A 1 -3.77 17.37 -5.20
CA MET A 1 -3.18 16.03 -5.45
C MET A 1 -2.76 15.48 -4.10
N LEU A 2 -2.98 14.20 -3.81
CA LEU A 2 -2.45 13.61 -2.58
C LEU A 2 -0.92 13.58 -2.68
N ASN A 3 -0.25 13.98 -1.61
CA ASN A 3 1.20 13.86 -1.50
C ASN A 3 1.57 12.46 -0.98
N ASP A 4 2.80 12.03 -1.20
CA ASP A 4 3.28 10.68 -0.84
C ASP A 4 3.03 10.32 0.63
N ARG A 5 3.12 11.31 1.53
CA ARG A 5 2.78 11.13 2.94
C ARG A 5 1.33 10.70 3.16
N GLN A 6 0.38 11.34 2.49
CA GLN A 6 -1.05 11.03 2.63
C GLN A 6 -1.38 9.67 2.03
N ILE A 7 -0.74 9.33 0.90
CA ILE A 7 -0.86 8.02 0.27
C ILE A 7 -0.36 6.94 1.22
N LYS A 8 0.79 7.16 1.86
CA LYS A 8 1.34 6.25 2.87
C LYS A 8 0.43 6.12 4.10
N GLU A 9 -0.10 7.22 4.64
CA GLU A 9 -1.01 7.17 5.80
C GLU A 9 -2.29 6.36 5.51
N ILE A 10 -2.89 6.52 4.32
CA ILE A 10 -4.05 5.72 3.89
C ILE A 10 -3.65 4.26 3.70
N ALA A 11 -2.53 4.01 3.02
CA ALA A 11 -2.04 2.67 2.77
C ALA A 11 -1.71 1.93 4.08
N ASP A 12 -1.11 2.58 5.06
CA ASP A 12 -0.81 2.01 6.38
C ASP A 12 -2.09 1.70 7.16
N SER A 13 -3.13 2.52 7.02
CA SER A 13 -4.45 2.24 7.62
C SER A 13 -5.14 1.03 6.98
N LEU A 14 -4.87 0.75 5.70
CA LEU A 14 -5.44 -0.37 4.96
C LEU A 14 -4.61 -1.65 5.08
N LEU A 15 -3.29 -1.51 5.27
CA LEU A 15 -2.29 -2.56 5.31
C LEU A 15 -2.73 -3.79 6.13
N PRO A 16 -3.24 -3.69 7.37
CA PRO A 16 -3.65 -4.85 8.16
C PRO A 16 -4.68 -5.76 7.49
N THR A 17 -5.53 -5.22 6.62
CA THR A 17 -6.54 -5.96 5.86
C THR A 17 -5.93 -6.76 4.70
N PHE A 18 -4.78 -6.30 4.20
CA PHE A 18 -4.08 -6.88 3.05
C PHE A 18 -2.93 -7.81 3.45
N ILE A 19 -2.48 -7.80 4.71
CA ILE A 19 -1.38 -8.68 5.18
C ILE A 19 -1.71 -10.15 4.85
N PRO A 20 -0.89 -10.83 4.04
CA PRO A 20 -1.11 -12.22 3.70
C PRO A 20 -0.99 -13.09 4.97
N LYS A 21 -1.85 -14.10 5.05
CA LYS A 21 -1.79 -15.11 6.13
C LYS A 21 -0.56 -16.01 6.00
N ASN A 22 0.04 -16.06 4.82
CA ASN A 22 1.24 -16.83 4.54
C ASN A 22 2.48 -16.06 5.00
N ASP A 23 3.17 -16.57 6.03
CA ASP A 23 4.37 -15.94 6.59
C ASP A 23 5.55 -15.90 5.61
N ALA A 24 5.54 -16.77 4.59
CA ALA A 24 6.58 -16.83 3.57
C ALA A 24 6.55 -15.67 2.57
N GLU A 25 5.47 -14.88 2.54
CA GLU A 25 5.39 -13.73 1.64
C GLU A 25 6.23 -12.56 2.15
N THR A 26 7.15 -12.11 1.29
CA THR A 26 8.06 -11.00 1.57
C THR A 26 7.64 -9.71 0.88
N GLU A 27 6.67 -9.77 -0.04
CA GLU A 27 6.21 -8.65 -0.84
C GLU A 27 4.68 -8.59 -0.81
N LEU A 28 4.14 -7.38 -0.63
CA LEU A 28 2.71 -7.11 -0.65
C LEU A 28 2.46 -5.95 -1.58
N THR A 29 1.46 -6.08 -2.44
CA THR A 29 1.01 -4.98 -3.30
C THR A 29 -0.50 -4.94 -3.34
N PHE A 30 -1.08 -3.74 -3.16
CA PHE A 30 -2.52 -3.55 -3.30
C PHE A 30 -2.85 -2.19 -3.91
N ASN A 31 -4.08 -2.07 -4.41
CA ASN A 31 -4.61 -0.85 -4.97
C ASN A 31 -5.70 -0.28 -4.05
N PHE A 32 -5.76 1.03 -3.93
CA PHE A 32 -6.88 1.70 -3.28
C PHE A 32 -7.33 2.92 -4.08
N THR A 33 -8.62 3.21 -4.02
CA THR A 33 -9.25 4.32 -4.73
C THR A 33 -9.68 5.37 -3.74
N VAL A 34 -9.17 6.59 -3.91
CA VAL A 34 -9.62 7.77 -3.19
C VAL A 34 -10.62 8.54 -4.06
N PRO A 35 -11.86 8.76 -3.59
CA PRO A 35 -12.82 9.61 -4.29
C PRO A 35 -12.24 11.02 -4.55
N PRO A 36 -12.56 11.66 -5.68
CA PRO A 36 -13.56 11.25 -6.67
C PRO A 36 -13.05 10.36 -7.82
N ASN A 37 -11.73 10.19 -8.05
CA ASN A 37 -11.17 9.33 -9.13
C ASN A 37 -9.63 9.21 -9.03
N HIS A 38 -9.08 8.92 -7.85
CA HIS A 38 -7.65 8.75 -7.68
C HIS A 38 -7.31 7.35 -7.18
N THR A 39 -6.90 6.48 -8.10
CA THR A 39 -6.41 5.15 -7.76
C THR A 39 -4.90 5.18 -7.58
N TYR A 40 -4.45 4.56 -6.50
CA TYR A 40 -3.03 4.41 -6.18
C TYR A 40 -2.72 2.93 -5.98
N LYS A 41 -1.60 2.51 -6.53
CA LYS A 41 -0.97 1.22 -6.26
C LYS A 41 0.16 1.45 -5.28
N VAL A 42 0.24 0.60 -4.26
CA VAL A 42 1.27 0.69 -3.22
C VAL A 42 1.98 -0.64 -3.05
N TRP A 43 3.27 -0.55 -2.74
CA TRP A 43 4.15 -1.70 -2.55
C TRP A 43 4.72 -1.67 -1.13
N TYR A 44 4.69 -2.83 -0.50
CA TYR A 44 5.24 -3.09 0.81
C TYR A 44 6.18 -4.28 0.74
N GLU A 45 7.24 -4.22 1.52
CA GLU A 45 8.17 -5.32 1.73
C GLU A 45 8.17 -5.71 3.20
N LYS A 46 8.18 -7.01 3.47
CA LYS A 46 8.34 -7.54 4.83
C LYS A 46 9.81 -7.47 5.21
N ARG A 47 10.14 -6.62 6.17
CA ARG A 47 11.46 -6.55 6.80
C ARG A 47 11.38 -7.16 8.19
N HIS A 48 11.95 -8.36 8.33
CA HIS A 48 11.79 -9.21 9.52
C HIS A 48 10.32 -9.52 9.81
N THR A 49 9.69 -8.76 10.70
CA THR A 49 8.31 -8.93 11.16
C THR A 49 7.42 -7.74 10.82
N THR A 50 7.96 -6.72 10.15
CA THR A 50 7.25 -5.47 9.87
C THR A 50 7.17 -5.21 8.38
N TRP A 51 5.97 -4.87 7.91
CA TRP A 51 5.76 -4.42 6.54
C TRP A 51 6.17 -2.95 6.40
N VAL A 52 7.08 -2.68 5.48
CA VAL A 52 7.62 -1.35 5.24
C VAL A 52 7.15 -0.87 3.88
N PHE A 53 6.56 0.33 3.86
CA PHE A 53 6.16 0.99 2.62
C PHE A 53 7.40 1.26 1.76
N VAL A 54 7.38 0.77 0.52
CA VAL A 54 8.48 0.92 -0.43
C VAL A 54 8.21 2.08 -1.38
N LYS A 55 7.06 2.05 -2.05
CA LYS A 55 6.68 3.03 -3.06
C LYS A 55 5.18 3.05 -3.29
N SER A 56 4.73 4.14 -3.93
CA SER A 56 3.38 4.27 -4.46
C SER A 56 3.42 4.80 -5.89
N GLU A 57 2.44 4.41 -6.68
CA GLU A 57 2.26 4.86 -8.05
C GLU A 57 0.80 5.23 -8.27
N LYS A 58 0.56 6.34 -8.96
CA LYS A 58 -0.78 6.72 -9.37
C LYS A 58 -1.18 5.88 -10.58
N VAL A 59 -2.22 5.07 -10.42
CA VAL A 59 -2.80 4.31 -11.52
C VAL A 59 -3.80 5.21 -12.24
N LYS A 60 -3.54 5.49 -13.52
CA LYS A 60 -4.55 6.05 -14.41
C LYS A 60 -5.42 4.89 -14.89
N ILE A 61 -6.62 4.80 -14.34
CA ILE A 61 -7.69 3.95 -14.89
C ILE A 61 -8.36 4.73 -16.02
#